data_AF-A0A7Z7QZR1-F1
#
_entry.id   AF-A0A7Z7QZR1-F1
#
_cell.length_a   1.000
_cell.length_b   1.000
_cell.length_c   1.000
_cell.angle_alpha   90.00
_cell.angle_beta   90.00
_cell.angle_gamma   90.00
#
_symmetry.space_group_name_H-M   'P 1'
#
loop_
_entity.id
_entity.type
_entity.pdbx_description
1 polymer ?
#
loop_
_entity_poly.entity_id
_entity_poly.type
_entity_poly.pdbx_seq_one_letter_code
_entity_poly.pdbx_strand_id
1 'polypeptide(L)'
;MNEQIIGSIYTLAGGVVLYSVKEIFRYFTDSNLQRKKINLEQIYPIYLDCFKKAKKMIGAYIIPTEQHEFLDFFDIEVFNNLDKQSKKAYENVIGFRQMINLSNRVKAMEDFKMSFNNEFSTNQIFFNPSFVMETIAIINEYQKDISYLKNIINKMNENRAYNHIDSFITSEYRRKINDYNLYLDKFEEQFSQKFKINRTSIKERIIINLNKRRFK
;
A
#
# COMPACT_ATOMS: atom_id res chain seq x y z
N MET A 1 -38.79 -48.80 44.60
CA MET A 1 -39.31 -48.10 43.40
C MET A 1 -38.84 -46.64 43.29
N ASN A 2 -38.52 -45.94 44.39
CA ASN A 2 -38.03 -44.54 44.34
C ASN A 2 -36.58 -44.37 43.84
N GLU A 3 -35.65 -45.25 44.19
CA GLU A 3 -34.22 -45.06 43.84
C GLU A 3 -33.91 -45.16 42.34
N GLN A 4 -34.61 -46.03 41.61
CA GLN A 4 -34.48 -46.16 40.15
C GLN A 4 -35.07 -44.96 39.39
N ILE A 5 -36.14 -44.35 39.91
CA ILE A 5 -36.75 -43.15 39.34
C ILE A 5 -35.85 -41.93 39.60
N ILE A 6 -35.27 -41.85 40.80
CA ILE A 6 -34.32 -40.79 41.16
C ILE A 6 -33.03 -40.90 40.32
N GLY A 7 -32.47 -42.11 40.18
CA GLY A 7 -31.28 -42.36 39.36
C GLY A 7 -31.50 -42.06 37.87
N SER A 8 -32.67 -42.38 37.32
CA SER A 8 -33.01 -42.07 35.93
C SER A 8 -33.21 -40.57 35.69
N ILE A 9 -33.79 -39.83 36.64
CA ILE A 9 -33.89 -38.36 36.60
C ILE A 9 -32.50 -37.71 36.66
N TYR A 10 -31.59 -38.18 37.51
CA TYR A 10 -30.21 -37.67 37.56
C TYR A 10 -29.44 -37.94 36.27
N THR A 11 -29.65 -39.09 35.64
CA THR A 11 -29.01 -39.44 34.37
C THR A 11 -29.53 -38.55 33.22
N LEU A 12 -30.84 -38.29 33.19
CA LEU A 12 -31.46 -37.35 32.25
C LEU A 12 -30.97 -35.91 32.46
N ALA A 13 -30.95 -35.43 33.70
CA ALA A 13 -30.46 -34.09 34.03
C ALA A 13 -28.98 -33.93 33.67
N GLY A 14 -28.13 -34.94 33.95
CA GLY A 14 -26.73 -34.95 33.55
C GLY A 14 -26.56 -34.94 32.02
N GLY A 15 -27.37 -35.71 31.29
CA GLY A 15 -27.37 -35.71 29.82
C GLY A 15 -27.73 -34.36 29.22
N VAL A 16 -28.75 -33.68 29.76
CA VAL A 16 -29.14 -32.33 29.32
C VAL A 16 -28.02 -31.32 29.58
N VAL A 17 -27.42 -31.32 30.77
CA VAL A 17 -26.33 -30.40 31.12
C VAL A 17 -25.10 -30.61 30.21
N LEU A 18 -24.70 -31.86 29.98
CA LEU A 18 -23.58 -32.18 29.09
C LEU A 18 -23.85 -31.73 27.65
N TYR A 19 -25.07 -31.92 27.17
CA TYR A 19 -25.48 -31.46 25.84
C TYR A 19 -25.46 -29.93 25.74
N SER A 20 -25.98 -29.23 26.75
CA SER A 20 -25.95 -27.76 26.79
C SER A 20 -24.52 -27.21 26.78
N VAL A 21 -23.62 -27.79 27.58
CA VAL A 21 -22.20 -27.40 27.59
C VAL A 21 -21.55 -27.64 26.22
N LYS A 22 -21.79 -28.81 25.61
CA LYS A 22 -21.30 -29.11 24.26
C LYS A 22 -21.78 -28.09 23.22
N GLU A 23 -23.04 -27.70 23.26
CA GLU A 23 -23.59 -26.70 22.32
C GLU A 23 -22.99 -25.31 22.52
N ILE A 24 -22.75 -24.90 23.77
CA ILE A 24 -22.05 -23.64 24.06
C ILE A 24 -20.64 -23.66 23.44
N PHE A 25 -19.87 -24.72 23.66
CA PHE A 25 -18.54 -24.88 23.06
C PHE A 25 -18.60 -24.90 21.53
N ARG A 26 -19.59 -25.59 20.95
CA ARG A 26 -19.80 -25.63 19.50
C ARG A 26 -20.09 -24.24 18.95
N TYR A 27 -21.02 -23.50 19.56
CA TYR A 27 -21.37 -22.14 19.15
C TYR A 27 -20.15 -21.21 19.16
N PHE A 28 -19.34 -21.23 20.22
CA PHE A 28 -18.11 -20.42 20.28
C PHE A 28 -17.11 -20.83 19.21
N THR A 29 -16.95 -22.13 18.96
CA THR A 29 -16.03 -22.64 17.95
C THR A 29 -16.47 -22.25 16.54
N ASP A 30 -17.74 -22.47 16.21
CA ASP A 30 -18.33 -22.14 14.91
C ASP A 30 -18.33 -20.64 14.65
N SER A 31 -18.66 -19.82 15.65
CA SER A 31 -18.60 -18.35 15.55
C SER A 31 -17.18 -17.85 15.29
N ASN A 32 -16.19 -18.41 15.99
CA ASN A 32 -14.79 -18.09 15.73
C ASN A 32 -14.32 -18.53 14.34
N LEU A 33 -14.77 -19.71 13.88
CA LEU A 33 -14.41 -20.23 12.56
C LEU A 33 -15.03 -19.40 11.44
N GLN A 34 -16.32 -19.03 11.57
CA GLN A 34 -17.03 -18.11 10.68
C GLN A 34 -16.32 -16.74 10.58
N ARG A 35 -15.94 -16.16 11.73
CA ARG A 35 -15.18 -14.88 11.75
C ARG A 35 -13.83 -14.99 11.04
N LYS A 36 -13.08 -16.08 11.27
CA LYS A 36 -11.81 -16.33 10.57
C LYS A 36 -12.02 -16.48 9.06
N LYS A 37 -13.07 -17.20 8.66
CA LYS A 37 -13.45 -17.38 7.26
C LYS A 37 -13.76 -16.05 6.58
N ILE A 38 -14.62 -15.22 7.17
CA ILE A 38 -14.93 -13.86 6.67
C ILE A 38 -13.67 -13.01 6.57
N ASN A 39 -12.82 -13.01 7.60
CA ASN A 39 -11.56 -12.26 7.56
C ASN A 39 -10.67 -12.68 6.38
N LEU A 40 -10.52 -13.98 6.12
CA LEU A 40 -9.68 -14.50 5.04
C LEU A 40 -10.29 -14.37 3.65
N GLU A 41 -11.60 -14.56 3.51
CA GLU A 41 -12.27 -14.57 2.21
C GLU A 41 -12.65 -13.16 1.73
N GLN A 42 -12.97 -12.26 2.66
CA GLN A 42 -13.51 -10.93 2.32
C GLN A 42 -12.54 -9.80 2.67
N ILE A 43 -11.98 -9.79 3.89
CA ILE A 43 -11.17 -8.66 4.37
C ILE A 43 -9.72 -8.74 3.87
N TYR A 44 -9.14 -9.93 3.82
CA TYR A 44 -7.77 -10.13 3.35
C TYR A 44 -7.54 -9.65 1.90
N PRO A 45 -8.42 -10.00 0.93
CA PRO A 45 -8.28 -9.47 -0.43
C PRO A 45 -8.29 -7.95 -0.50
N ILE A 46 -9.13 -7.28 0.30
CA ILE A 46 -9.22 -5.81 0.36
C ILE A 46 -7.88 -5.20 0.77
N TYR A 47 -7.29 -5.70 1.87
CA TYR A 47 -5.99 -5.22 2.34
C TYR A 47 -4.89 -5.47 1.30
N LEU A 48 -4.87 -6.66 0.70
CA LEU A 48 -3.88 -7.04 -0.30
C LEU A 48 -3.98 -6.14 -1.53
N ASP A 49 -5.19 -5.83 -1.99
CA ASP A 49 -5.39 -4.99 -3.18
C ASP A 49 -5.02 -3.53 -2.91
N CYS A 50 -5.40 -3.00 -1.74
CA CYS A 50 -4.96 -1.68 -1.29
C CYS A 50 -3.42 -1.60 -1.22
N PHE A 51 -2.76 -2.61 -0.65
CA PHE A 51 -1.30 -2.66 -0.54
C PHE A 51 -0.63 -2.71 -1.92
N LYS A 52 -1.13 -3.55 -2.83
CA LYS A 52 -0.62 -3.61 -4.21
C LYS A 52 -0.73 -2.26 -4.91
N LYS A 53 -1.86 -1.56 -4.76
CA LYS A 53 -2.08 -0.24 -5.34
C LYS A 53 -1.18 0.82 -4.70
N ALA A 54 -1.01 0.82 -3.39
CA ALA A 54 -0.06 1.70 -2.68
C ALA A 54 1.38 1.49 -3.18
N LYS A 55 1.79 0.22 -3.34
CA LYS A 55 3.12 -0.13 -3.86
C LYS A 55 3.32 0.33 -5.30
N LYS A 56 2.30 0.23 -6.17
CA LYS A 56 2.36 0.75 -7.54
C LYS A 56 2.47 2.28 -7.56
N MET A 57 1.68 2.97 -6.73
CA MET A 57 1.76 4.43 -6.58
C MET A 57 3.17 4.84 -6.16
N ILE A 58 3.70 4.28 -5.07
CA ILE A 58 5.05 4.60 -4.60
C ILE A 58 6.12 4.19 -5.61
N GLY A 59 5.95 3.06 -6.30
CA GLY A 59 6.85 2.64 -7.38
C GLY A 59 6.89 3.61 -8.56
N ALA A 60 5.79 4.32 -8.85
CA ALA A 60 5.72 5.35 -9.89
C ALA A 60 6.42 6.66 -9.48
N TYR A 61 6.61 6.91 -8.18
CA TYR A 61 7.39 8.03 -7.68
C TYR A 61 8.88 7.92 -8.01
N ILE A 62 9.40 6.70 -8.02
CA ILE A 62 10.85 6.45 -8.10
C ILE A 62 11.35 6.84 -9.49
N ILE A 63 12.10 7.93 -9.60
CA ILE A 63 12.75 8.33 -10.85
C ILE A 63 14.23 7.98 -10.73
N PRO A 64 14.74 7.01 -11.51
CA PRO A 64 16.15 6.65 -11.50
C PRO A 64 17.01 7.85 -11.88
N THR A 65 17.96 8.22 -11.02
CA THR A 65 18.92 9.30 -11.29
C THR A 65 20.33 8.79 -11.54
N GLU A 66 20.64 7.56 -11.09
CA GLU A 66 21.96 6.94 -11.25
C GLU A 66 22.33 6.60 -12.69
N GLN A 67 21.35 6.53 -13.59
CA GLN A 67 21.58 6.34 -15.02
C GLN A 67 21.71 7.66 -15.79
N HIS A 68 21.69 8.82 -15.13
CA HIS A 68 21.80 10.19 -15.67
C HIS A 68 20.95 10.59 -16.91
N GLU A 69 20.21 9.64 -17.49
CA GLU A 69 19.58 9.73 -18.82
C GLU A 69 18.19 9.09 -18.84
N PHE A 70 17.58 8.74 -17.69
CA PHE A 70 16.25 8.09 -17.65
C PHE A 70 15.20 8.84 -18.50
N LEU A 71 15.22 10.17 -18.42
CA LEU A 71 14.32 11.03 -19.18
C LEU A 71 14.82 11.31 -20.61
N ASP A 72 16.08 11.02 -20.91
CA ASP A 72 16.73 11.24 -22.20
C ASP A 72 16.58 10.03 -23.12
N PHE A 73 16.31 8.85 -22.56
CA PHE A 73 16.07 7.63 -23.32
C PHE A 73 14.85 7.75 -24.23
N PHE A 74 15.01 7.19 -25.41
CA PHE A 74 13.93 7.06 -26.37
C PHE A 74 13.02 5.91 -25.95
N ASP A 75 11.80 6.25 -25.52
CA ASP A 75 10.79 5.28 -25.17
C ASP A 75 9.88 5.02 -26.38
N ILE A 76 9.89 3.77 -26.87
CA ILE A 76 9.13 3.34 -28.04
C ILE A 76 7.62 3.39 -27.78
N GLU A 77 7.17 3.04 -26.57
CA GLU A 77 5.75 3.05 -26.22
C GLU A 77 5.22 4.48 -26.20
N VAL A 78 5.98 5.38 -25.58
CA VAL A 78 5.68 6.81 -25.60
C VAL A 78 5.66 7.34 -27.02
N PHE A 79 6.71 7.06 -27.80
CA PHE A 79 6.83 7.51 -29.18
C PHE A 79 5.64 7.06 -30.03
N ASN A 80 5.23 5.79 -29.94
CA ASN A 80 4.16 5.23 -30.75
C ASN A 80 2.81 5.95 -30.56
N ASN A 81 2.57 6.47 -29.36
CA ASN A 81 1.35 7.19 -28.98
C ASN A 81 1.35 8.68 -29.37
N LEU A 82 2.44 9.21 -29.92
CA LEU A 82 2.54 10.61 -30.36
C LEU A 82 2.04 10.80 -31.80
N ASP A 83 1.56 12.02 -32.10
CA ASP A 83 1.25 12.44 -33.47
C ASP A 83 2.53 12.62 -34.31
N LYS A 84 2.37 12.74 -35.63
CA LYS A 84 3.49 12.79 -36.59
C LYS A 84 4.47 13.95 -36.34
N GLN A 85 3.98 15.11 -35.87
CA GLN A 85 4.83 16.27 -35.59
C GLN A 85 5.59 16.06 -34.27
N SER A 86 4.89 15.59 -33.22
CA SER A 86 5.50 15.28 -31.92
C SER A 86 6.53 14.15 -32.00
N LYS A 87 6.31 13.13 -32.86
CA LYS A 87 7.27 12.05 -33.12
C LYS A 87 8.62 12.59 -33.58
N LYS A 88 8.64 13.51 -34.55
CA LYS A 88 9.87 14.15 -35.03
C LYS A 88 10.58 14.95 -33.95
N ALA A 89 9.82 15.69 -33.12
CA ALA A 89 10.40 16.46 -32.02
C ALA A 89 10.97 15.53 -30.93
N TYR A 90 10.29 14.43 -30.63
CA TYR A 90 10.73 13.43 -29.65
C TYR A 90 12.02 12.71 -30.09
N GLU A 91 12.16 12.42 -31.38
CA GLU A 91 13.39 11.87 -31.96
C GLU A 91 14.56 12.86 -31.90
N ASN A 92 14.34 14.13 -32.26
CA ASN A 92 15.44 15.04 -32.58
C ASN A 92 15.74 16.11 -31.52
N VAL A 93 14.86 16.32 -30.54
CA VAL A 93 14.99 17.39 -29.53
C VAL A 93 14.97 16.79 -28.13
N ILE A 94 16.14 16.72 -27.50
CA ILE A 94 16.30 16.07 -26.17
C ILE A 94 15.40 16.73 -25.12
N GLY A 95 15.36 18.06 -25.04
CA GLY A 95 14.50 18.77 -24.08
C GLY A 95 13.01 18.45 -24.24
N PHE A 96 12.54 18.26 -25.49
CA PHE A 96 11.17 17.84 -25.75
C PHE A 96 10.94 16.39 -25.31
N ARG A 97 11.89 15.49 -25.58
CA ARG A 97 11.86 14.10 -25.12
C ARG A 97 11.78 14.00 -23.60
N GLN A 98 12.64 14.72 -22.88
CA GLN A 98 12.64 14.79 -21.42
C GLN A 98 11.30 15.25 -20.87
N MET A 99 10.75 16.33 -21.44
CA MET A 99 9.45 16.86 -21.04
C MET A 99 8.33 15.83 -21.23
N ILE A 100 8.29 15.15 -22.38
CA ILE A 100 7.27 14.13 -22.66
C ILE A 100 7.43 12.92 -21.74
N ASN A 101 8.65 12.44 -21.52
CA ASN A 101 8.92 11.31 -20.62
C ASN A 101 8.52 11.64 -19.17
N LEU A 102 8.86 12.83 -18.69
CA LEU A 102 8.45 13.30 -17.37
C LEU A 102 6.93 13.45 -17.29
N SER A 103 6.28 13.98 -18.34
CA SER A 103 4.83 14.11 -18.41
C SER A 103 4.12 12.77 -18.30
N ASN A 104 4.60 11.75 -19.03
CA ASN A 104 4.06 10.40 -18.94
C ASN A 104 4.28 9.77 -17.56
N ARG A 105 5.43 10.02 -16.94
CA ARG A 105 5.69 9.57 -15.57
C ARG A 105 4.71 10.20 -14.58
N VAL A 106 4.52 11.52 -14.65
CA VAL A 106 3.58 12.26 -13.80
C VAL A 106 2.14 11.76 -14.01
N LYS A 107 1.75 11.49 -15.27
CA LYS A 107 0.44 10.89 -15.55
C LYS A 107 0.28 9.52 -14.87
N ALA A 108 1.28 8.65 -14.97
CA ALA A 108 1.25 7.37 -14.28
C ALA A 108 1.16 7.54 -12.74
N MET A 109 1.87 8.51 -12.17
CA MET A 109 1.76 8.85 -10.75
C MET A 109 0.34 9.27 -10.37
N GLU A 110 -0.33 10.09 -11.19
CA GLU A 110 -1.72 10.51 -10.99
C GLU A 110 -2.70 9.34 -11.06
N ASP A 111 -2.56 8.51 -12.09
CA ASP A 111 -3.44 7.36 -12.33
C ASP A 111 -3.32 6.35 -11.18
N PHE A 112 -2.10 6.01 -10.74
CA PHE A 112 -1.91 5.10 -9.62
C PHE A 112 -2.34 5.69 -8.28
N LYS A 113 -2.09 6.98 -8.04
CA LYS A 113 -2.59 7.66 -6.84
C LYS A 113 -4.12 7.66 -6.80
N MET A 114 -4.78 7.95 -7.92
CA MET A 114 -6.24 7.92 -8.01
C MET A 114 -6.78 6.50 -7.78
N SER A 115 -6.17 5.50 -8.41
CA SER A 115 -6.54 4.10 -8.23
C SER A 115 -6.40 3.65 -6.77
N PHE A 116 -5.28 3.99 -6.11
CA PHE A 116 -5.07 3.71 -4.69
C PHE A 116 -6.06 4.46 -3.81
N ASN A 117 -6.24 5.76 -4.02
CA ASN A 117 -7.14 6.58 -3.23
C ASN A 117 -8.58 6.08 -3.31
N ASN A 118 -9.05 5.69 -4.49
CA ASN A 118 -10.39 5.15 -4.67
C ASN A 118 -10.55 3.83 -3.92
N GLU A 119 -9.62 2.88 -4.10
CA GLU A 119 -9.66 1.59 -3.41
C GLU A 119 -9.61 1.78 -1.89
N PHE A 120 -8.71 2.63 -1.41
CA PHE A 120 -8.56 2.90 0.01
C PHE A 120 -9.80 3.57 0.58
N SER A 121 -10.33 4.61 -0.10
CA SER A 121 -11.49 5.39 0.33
C SER A 121 -12.74 4.52 0.49
N THR A 122 -13.00 3.63 -0.47
CA THR A 122 -14.12 2.69 -0.39
C THR A 122 -13.99 1.72 0.78
N ASN A 123 -12.76 1.42 1.20
CA ASN A 123 -12.47 0.38 2.18
C ASN A 123 -11.94 0.90 3.52
N GLN A 124 -11.98 2.22 3.78
CA GLN A 124 -11.38 2.82 4.99
C GLN A 124 -11.91 2.22 6.29
N ILE A 125 -13.17 1.79 6.30
CA ILE A 125 -13.84 1.17 7.44
C ILE A 125 -13.12 -0.08 7.97
N PHE A 126 -12.33 -0.74 7.12
CA PHE A 126 -11.61 -1.95 7.51
C PHE A 126 -10.28 -1.65 8.22
N PHE A 127 -9.77 -0.43 8.10
CA PHE A 127 -8.49 0.02 8.62
C PHE A 127 -8.62 0.77 9.96
N ASN A 128 -7.52 0.82 10.71
CA ASN A 128 -7.47 1.58 11.96
C ASN A 128 -7.51 3.09 11.68
N PRO A 129 -8.26 3.89 12.47
CA PRO A 129 -8.42 5.33 12.21
C PRO A 129 -7.10 6.12 12.14
N SER A 130 -6.13 5.79 12.99
CA SER A 130 -4.80 6.43 12.95
C SER A 130 -4.07 6.16 11.63
N PHE A 131 -4.19 4.94 11.10
CA PHE A 131 -3.61 4.56 9.82
C PHE A 131 -4.33 5.23 8.65
N VAL A 132 -5.64 5.42 8.74
CA VAL A 132 -6.41 6.21 7.77
C VAL A 132 -5.91 7.64 7.70
N MET A 133 -5.74 8.30 8.84
CA MET A 133 -5.21 9.67 8.89
C MET A 133 -3.79 9.76 8.31
N GLU A 134 -2.92 8.80 8.64
CA GLU A 134 -1.57 8.74 8.07
C GLU A 134 -1.61 8.52 6.55
N THR A 135 -2.47 7.64 6.06
CA THR A 135 -2.64 7.38 4.62
C THR A 135 -3.10 8.63 3.88
N ILE A 136 -4.05 9.39 4.43
CA ILE A 136 -4.49 10.66 3.86
C ILE A 136 -3.32 11.66 3.79
N ALA A 137 -2.50 11.74 4.84
CA ALA A 137 -1.32 12.60 4.84
C ALA A 137 -0.31 12.20 3.74
N ILE A 138 -0.06 10.90 3.55
CA ILE A 138 0.80 10.38 2.48
C ILE A 138 0.26 10.72 1.10
N ILE A 139 -1.05 10.54 0.86
CA ILE A 139 -1.69 10.88 -0.42
C ILE A 139 -1.58 12.38 -0.70
N ASN A 140 -1.76 13.23 0.32
CA ASN A 140 -1.63 14.68 0.18
C ASN A 140 -0.20 15.10 -0.11
N GLU A 141 0.79 14.50 0.56
CA GLU A 141 2.20 14.80 0.29
C GLU A 141 2.60 14.35 -1.12
N TYR A 142 2.15 13.17 -1.54
CA TYR A 142 2.32 12.67 -2.90
C TYR A 142 1.70 13.60 -3.95
N GLN A 143 0.53 14.20 -3.65
CA GLN A 143 -0.08 15.20 -4.52
C GLN A 143 0.76 16.47 -4.63
N LYS A 144 1.41 16.92 -3.56
CA LYS A 144 2.32 18.08 -3.65
C LYS A 144 3.50 17.78 -4.57
N ASP A 145 4.03 16.57 -4.50
CA ASP A 145 5.14 16.15 -5.36
C ASP A 145 4.71 16.04 -6.83
N ILE A 146 3.49 15.57 -7.13
CA ILE A 146 2.90 15.65 -8.48
C ILE A 146 2.84 17.10 -8.95
N SER A 147 2.30 18.01 -8.11
CA SER A 147 2.17 19.42 -8.46
C SER A 147 3.53 20.07 -8.70
N TYR A 148 4.55 19.71 -7.91
CA TYR A 148 5.93 20.15 -8.09
C TYR A 148 6.47 19.73 -9.48
N LEU A 149 6.32 18.46 -9.86
CA LEU A 149 6.76 17.96 -11.16
C LEU A 149 5.98 18.59 -12.33
N LYS A 150 4.67 18.84 -12.17
CA LYS A 150 3.88 19.58 -13.17
C LYS A 150 4.39 20.99 -13.40
N ASN A 151 4.78 21.70 -12.33
CA ASN A 151 5.37 23.02 -12.46
C ASN A 151 6.71 22.98 -13.20
N ILE A 152 7.50 21.92 -13.03
CA ILE A 152 8.74 21.70 -13.79
C ILE A 152 8.43 21.46 -15.27
N ILE A 153 7.47 20.60 -15.59
CA ILE A 153 7.03 20.33 -16.97
C ILE A 153 6.61 21.62 -17.67
N ASN A 154 5.84 22.48 -17.00
CA ASN A 154 5.42 23.77 -17.56
C ASN A 154 6.63 24.66 -17.91
N LYS A 155 7.62 24.74 -17.02
CA LYS A 155 8.87 25.48 -17.28
C LYS A 155 9.68 24.88 -18.43
N MET A 156 9.72 23.55 -18.54
CA MET A 156 10.38 22.87 -19.68
C MET A 156 9.70 23.23 -21.00
N ASN A 157 8.38 23.29 -21.02
CA ASN A 157 7.60 23.64 -22.21
C ASN A 157 7.85 25.09 -22.66
N GLU A 158 8.00 26.02 -21.70
CA GLU A 158 8.30 27.44 -21.96
C GLU A 158 9.73 27.63 -22.49
N ASN A 159 10.72 26.98 -21.87
CA ASN A 159 12.13 27.21 -22.19
C ASN A 159 12.66 26.35 -23.36
N ARG A 160 12.01 25.21 -23.66
CA ARG A 160 12.41 24.19 -24.66
C ARG A 160 13.88 23.74 -24.60
N ALA A 161 14.55 24.01 -23.49
CA ALA A 161 15.95 23.68 -23.27
C ALA A 161 16.09 22.30 -22.63
N TYR A 162 17.26 21.69 -22.82
CA TYR A 162 17.68 20.54 -22.05
C TYR A 162 17.79 20.89 -20.57
N ASN A 163 17.29 20.02 -19.69
CA ASN A 163 17.40 20.21 -18.24
C ASN A 163 18.08 18.98 -17.62
N HIS A 164 19.14 19.21 -16.85
CA HIS A 164 19.75 18.13 -16.08
C HIS A 164 18.78 17.61 -15.03
N ILE A 165 18.63 16.29 -14.92
CA ILE A 165 17.65 15.65 -14.03
C ILE A 165 17.84 16.05 -12.56
N ASP A 166 19.09 16.20 -12.10
CA ASP A 166 19.41 16.60 -10.72
C ASP A 166 19.02 18.05 -10.39
N SER A 167 18.71 18.89 -11.40
CA SER A 167 18.24 20.26 -11.16
C SER A 167 16.81 20.30 -10.59
N PHE A 168 16.05 19.21 -10.73
CA PHE A 168 14.67 19.13 -10.26
C PHE A 168 14.33 17.83 -9.52
N ILE A 169 15.07 16.74 -9.74
CA ILE A 169 15.04 15.57 -8.85
C ILE A 169 16.10 15.76 -7.76
N THR A 170 15.75 16.58 -6.78
CA THR A 170 16.68 17.00 -5.71
C THR A 170 16.99 15.86 -4.73
N SER A 171 18.02 16.04 -3.89
CA SER A 171 18.28 15.13 -2.75
C SER A 171 17.08 15.03 -1.81
N GLU A 172 16.32 16.12 -1.62
CA GLU A 172 15.12 16.15 -0.81
C GLU A 172 14.01 15.28 -1.41
N TYR A 173 13.71 15.45 -2.70
CA TYR A 173 12.76 14.61 -3.43
C TYR A 173 13.14 13.12 -3.28
N ARG A 174 14.42 12.79 -3.50
CA ARG A 174 14.93 11.43 -3.33
C ARG A 174 14.75 10.92 -1.90
N ARG A 175 14.98 11.75 -0.87
CA ARG A 175 14.86 11.32 0.53
C ARG A 175 13.44 10.90 0.90
N LYS A 176 12.41 11.54 0.32
CA LYS A 176 11.00 11.20 0.58
C LYS A 176 10.65 9.75 0.21
N ILE A 177 11.43 9.09 -0.64
CA ILE A 177 11.25 7.67 -0.93
C ILE A 177 11.35 6.80 0.32
N ASN A 178 12.19 7.21 1.29
CA ASN A 178 12.32 6.49 2.55
C ASN A 178 11.05 6.65 3.39
N ASP A 179 10.43 7.84 3.35
CA ASP A 179 9.17 8.09 4.06
C ASP A 179 8.03 7.25 3.45
N TYR A 180 8.00 7.11 2.12
CA TYR A 180 7.05 6.23 1.44
C TYR A 180 7.31 4.74 1.69
N ASN A 181 8.56 4.30 1.73
CA ASN A 181 8.90 2.92 2.08
C ASN A 181 8.53 2.62 3.54
N LEU A 182 8.79 3.54 4.48
CA LEU A 182 8.33 3.41 5.86
C LEU A 182 6.81 3.32 5.96
N TYR A 183 6.08 4.03 5.10
CA TYR A 183 4.63 3.88 5.02
C TYR A 183 4.20 2.48 4.54
N LEU A 184 4.89 1.91 3.53
CA LEU A 184 4.63 0.52 3.11
C LEU A 184 4.90 -0.49 4.22
N ASP A 185 5.98 -0.31 5.00
CA ASP A 185 6.27 -1.16 6.15
C ASP A 185 5.15 -1.09 7.20
N LYS A 186 4.63 0.11 7.47
CA LYS A 186 3.47 0.28 8.36
C LYS A 186 2.20 -0.36 7.81
N PHE A 187 2.01 -0.34 6.49
CA PHE A 187 0.91 -1.04 5.83
C PHE A 187 1.00 -2.55 6.08
N GLU A 188 2.20 -3.13 5.92
CA GLU A 188 2.45 -4.55 6.24
C GLU A 188 2.27 -4.85 7.73
N GLU A 189 2.62 -3.91 8.62
CA GLU A 189 2.35 -4.06 10.05
C GLU A 189 0.84 -4.09 10.35
N GLN A 190 0.05 -3.21 9.72
CA GLN A 190 -1.42 -3.24 9.84
C GLN A 190 -1.98 -4.60 9.42
N PHE A 191 -1.46 -5.15 8.34
CA PHE A 191 -1.82 -6.48 7.85
C PHE A 191 -1.48 -7.57 8.86
N SER A 192 -0.24 -7.56 9.36
CA SER A 192 0.27 -8.54 10.32
C SER A 192 -0.55 -8.52 11.61
N GLN A 193 -0.89 -7.33 12.12
CA GLN A 193 -1.72 -7.15 13.30
C GLN A 193 -3.15 -7.67 13.07
N LYS A 194 -3.79 -7.30 11.95
CA LYS A 194 -5.19 -7.67 11.64
C LYS A 194 -5.37 -9.17 11.49
N PHE A 195 -4.45 -9.84 10.79
CA PHE A 195 -4.53 -11.26 10.48
C PHE A 195 -3.75 -12.15 11.46
N LYS A 196 -3.11 -11.56 12.46
CA LYS A 196 -2.24 -12.27 13.42
C LYS A 196 -1.16 -13.11 12.70
N ILE A 197 -0.70 -12.60 11.56
CA ILE A 197 0.39 -13.20 10.79
C ILE A 197 1.66 -12.74 11.51
N ASN A 198 2.13 -13.56 12.45
CA ASN A 198 3.36 -13.28 13.17
C ASN A 198 4.52 -13.14 12.17
N ARG A 199 5.10 -11.95 12.08
CA ARG A 199 6.53 -11.82 11.82
C ARG A 199 7.14 -11.10 13.01
N THR A 200 7.94 -11.83 13.76
CA THR A 200 8.59 -11.52 15.03
C THR A 200 7.71 -11.51 16.29
N SER A 201 7.99 -12.48 17.17
CA SER A 201 7.56 -12.51 18.57
C SER A 201 8.01 -11.23 19.29
N ILE A 202 7.33 -10.88 20.39
CA ILE A 202 7.71 -9.75 21.26
C ILE A 202 9.21 -9.82 21.63
N LYS A 203 9.77 -11.02 21.80
CA LYS A 203 11.20 -11.26 22.02
C LYS A 203 12.07 -10.75 20.86
N GLU A 204 11.71 -11.04 19.62
CA GLU A 204 12.48 -10.62 18.45
C GLU A 204 12.37 -9.10 18.19
N ARG A 205 11.21 -8.48 18.47
CA ARG A 205 11.07 -7.01 18.45
C ARG A 205 11.99 -6.33 19.48
N ILE A 206 12.14 -6.91 20.68
CA ILE A 206 13.06 -6.42 21.72
C ILE A 206 14.52 -6.56 21.26
N ILE A 207 14.89 -7.70 20.65
CA ILE A 207 16.24 -7.94 20.12
C ILE A 207 16.59 -6.96 19.00
N ILE A 208 15.67 -6.70 18.07
CA ILE A 208 15.88 -5.74 16.97
C ILE A 208 16.07 -4.31 17.51
N ASN A 209 15.27 -3.90 18.51
CA ASN A 209 15.40 -2.58 19.13
C ASN A 209 16.67 -2.42 19.97
N LEU A 210 17.15 -3.48 20.62
CA LEU A 210 18.43 -3.48 21.33
C LEU A 210 19.62 -3.38 20.36
N ASN A 211 19.54 -4.07 19.21
CA ASN A 211 20.58 -4.02 18.19
C ASN A 211 20.61 -2.67 17.46
N LYS A 212 19.47 -2.04 17.18
CA LYS A 212 19.43 -0.67 16.61
C LYS A 212 20.05 0.40 17.51
N ARG A 213 20.12 0.19 18.83
CA ARG A 213 20.77 1.10 19.79
C ARG A 213 22.28 0.89 19.94
N ARG A 214 22.82 -0.24 19.47
CA ARG A 214 24.26 -0.56 19.53
C ARG A 214 25.06 -0.04 18.33
N PHE A 215 24.39 0.41 17.27
CA PHE A 215 25.00 0.96 16.05
C PHE A 215 24.69 2.46 15.86
N LYS A 216 24.40 3.18 16.94
CA LYS A 216 24.42 4.64 16.99
C LYS A 216 25.66 5.11 17.72
#